data_AF-A0A959FH26-F1
#
_entry.id   AF-A0A959FH26-F1
#
_cell.length_a   1.000
_cell.length_b   1.000
_cell.length_c   1.000
_cell.angle_alpha   90.00
_cell.angle_beta   90.00
_cell.angle_gamma   90.00
#
_symmetry.space_group_name_H-M   'P 1'
#
loop_
_entity.id
_entity.type
_entity.pdbx_description
1 polymer ?
#
loop_
_entity_poly.entity_id
_entity_poly.type
_entity_poly.pdbx_seq_one_letter_code
_entity_poly.pdbx_strand_id
1 'polypeptide(L)'
;MNRISKIITFLLFSSLVLVLACKTSRQQEEDMSVRCCKECLEAFSQSPVGVGAAGAQCGAFSSGKPISQPCAEYFKKHPQSVADCE
;
A
#
# COMPACT_ATOMS: atom_id res chain seq x y z
N MET A 1 9.62 42.77 24.14
CA MET A 1 9.36 41.53 23.35
C MET A 1 9.53 41.86 21.87
N ASN A 2 10.69 41.53 21.30
CA ASN A 2 11.11 42.02 19.99
C ASN A 2 10.39 41.29 18.85
N ARG A 3 9.89 42.05 17.86
CA ARG A 3 9.18 41.52 16.67
C ARG A 3 9.98 40.44 15.93
N ILE A 4 11.30 40.51 15.99
CA ILE A 4 12.25 39.55 15.41
C ILE A 4 12.12 38.16 16.06
N SER A 5 11.92 38.11 17.38
CA SER A 5 11.76 36.85 18.11
C SER A 5 10.50 36.09 17.70
N LYS A 6 9.40 36.79 17.36
CA LYS A 6 8.15 36.18 16.90
C LYS A 6 8.26 35.54 15.51
N ILE A 7 9.06 36.11 14.61
CA ILE A 7 9.26 35.60 13.25
C ILE A 7 10.05 34.28 13.29
N ILE A 8 11.07 34.20 14.15
CA ILE A 8 11.91 33.00 14.32
C ILE A 8 11.09 31.83 14.89
N THR A 9 10.21 32.09 15.87
CA THR A 9 9.33 31.05 16.43
C THR A 9 8.32 30.54 15.38
N PHE A 10 7.80 31.40 14.51
CA PHE A 10 6.85 31.02 13.47
C PHE A 10 7.48 30.15 12.38
N LEU A 11 8.72 30.46 11.98
CA LEU A 11 9.47 29.66 11.00
C LEU A 11 9.82 28.26 11.53
N LEU A 12 10.22 28.15 12.80
CA LEU A 12 10.54 26.85 13.43
C LEU A 12 9.30 25.94 13.56
N PHE A 13 8.12 26.51 13.78
CA PHE A 13 6.88 25.73 13.86
C PHE A 13 6.41 25.22 12.49
N SER A 14 6.62 26.01 11.41
CA SER A 14 6.22 25.61 10.05
C SER A 14 7.02 24.42 9.52
N SER A 15 8.33 24.34 9.84
CA SER A 15 9.17 23.22 9.42
C SER A 15 8.80 21.90 10.09
N LEU A 16 8.28 21.94 11.32
CA LEU A 16 7.93 20.74 12.08
C LEU A 16 6.69 20.01 11.50
N VAL A 17 5.75 20.75 10.91
CA VAL A 17 4.51 20.19 10.35
C VAL A 17 4.77 19.40 9.06
N LEU A 18 5.74 19.81 8.23
CA LEU A 18 6.06 19.10 6.99
C LEU A 18 6.68 17.71 7.22
N VAL A 19 7.39 17.51 8.34
CA VAL A 19 8.06 16.23 8.62
C VAL A 19 7.06 15.15 9.08
N LEU A 20 5.96 15.52 9.71
CA LEU A 20 4.93 14.56 10.13
C LEU A 20 4.12 14.00 8.96
N ALA A 21 3.82 14.81 7.93
CA ALA A 21 3.00 14.37 6.79
C ALA A 21 3.71 13.32 5.90
N CYS A 22 5.05 13.34 5.86
CA CYS A 22 5.82 12.45 5.00
C CYS A 22 5.89 11.00 5.54
N LYS A 23 5.77 10.79 6.85
CA LYS A 23 5.85 9.45 7.46
C LYS A 23 4.56 8.64 7.28
N THR A 24 3.40 9.29 7.28
CA THR A 24 2.09 8.62 7.13
C THR A 24 1.92 7.93 5.79
N SER A 25 2.46 8.50 4.70
CA SER A 25 2.23 7.97 3.35
C SER A 25 2.90 6.60 3.12
N ARG A 26 4.14 6.42 3.60
CA ARG A 26 4.84 5.12 3.48
C ARG A 26 4.19 4.02 4.32
N GLN A 27 3.75 4.37 5.52
CA GLN A 27 3.15 3.42 6.44
C GLN A 27 1.78 2.93 5.92
N GLN A 28 1.04 3.79 5.22
CA GLN A 28 -0.23 3.45 4.61
C GLN A 28 -0.07 2.56 3.36
N GLU A 29 0.99 2.76 2.57
CA GLU A 29 1.30 1.93 1.41
C GLU A 29 1.71 0.50 1.79
N GLU A 30 2.48 0.36 2.88
CA GLU A 30 2.89 -0.93 3.43
C GLU A 30 1.68 -1.72 3.98
N ASP A 31 0.76 -1.07 4.70
CA ASP A 31 -0.48 -1.70 5.20
C ASP A 31 -1.36 -2.21 4.03
N MET A 32 -1.45 -1.43 2.95
CA MET A 32 -2.16 -1.83 1.73
C MET A 32 -1.51 -3.03 1.06
N SER A 33 -0.18 -3.05 0.91
CA SER A 33 0.54 -4.19 0.35
C SER A 33 0.25 -5.48 1.12
N VAL A 34 0.38 -5.46 2.45
CA VAL A 34 0.18 -6.63 3.30
C VAL A 34 -1.27 -7.12 3.22
N ARG A 35 -2.24 -6.20 3.30
CA ARG A 35 -3.66 -6.54 3.24
C ARG A 35 -4.04 -7.15 1.89
N CYS A 36 -3.56 -6.56 0.80
CA CYS A 36 -3.87 -7.02 -0.54
C CYS A 36 -3.18 -8.33 -0.88
N CYS A 37 -1.95 -8.54 -0.44
CA CYS A 37 -1.27 -9.83 -0.58
C CYS A 37 -2.03 -10.95 0.13
N LYS A 38 -2.56 -10.69 1.33
CA LYS A 38 -3.38 -11.67 2.05
C LYS A 38 -4.63 -12.07 1.26
N GLU A 39 -5.33 -11.09 0.68
CA GLU A 39 -6.49 -11.35 -0.19
C GLU A 39 -6.11 -12.12 -1.45
N CYS A 40 -4.96 -11.80 -2.05
CA CYS A 40 -4.47 -12.49 -3.24
C CYS A 40 -4.12 -13.95 -2.96
N LEU A 41 -3.40 -14.25 -1.88
CA LEU A 41 -3.09 -15.61 -1.46
C LEU A 41 -4.35 -16.41 -1.16
N GLU A 42 -5.33 -15.80 -0.48
CA GLU A 42 -6.60 -16.46 -0.18
C GLU A 42 -7.39 -16.75 -1.46
N ALA A 43 -7.48 -15.77 -2.37
CA ALA A 43 -8.09 -15.95 -3.69
C ALA A 43 -7.42 -17.07 -4.49
N PHE A 44 -6.08 -17.12 -4.49
CA PHE A 44 -5.30 -18.15 -5.18
C PHE A 44 -5.51 -19.53 -4.57
N SER A 45 -5.55 -19.64 -3.24
CA SER A 45 -5.80 -20.92 -2.54
C SER A 45 -7.14 -21.56 -2.91
N GLN A 46 -8.14 -20.75 -3.28
CA GLN A 46 -9.46 -21.22 -3.69
C GLN A 46 -9.58 -21.48 -5.19
N SER A 47 -8.60 -21.03 -5.99
CA SER A 47 -8.58 -21.23 -7.43
C SER A 47 -7.12 -21.23 -7.93
N PRO A 48 -6.36 -22.30 -7.64
CA PRO A 48 -4.98 -22.40 -8.09
C PRO A 48 -4.96 -22.48 -9.62
N VAL A 49 -4.36 -21.47 -10.23
CA VAL A 49 -4.19 -21.41 -11.68
C VAL A 49 -3.02 -22.31 -12.10
N GLY A 50 -3.16 -22.99 -13.24
CA GLY A 50 -2.19 -23.99 -13.73
C GLY A 50 -0.78 -23.46 -14.05
N VAL A 51 -0.56 -22.15 -13.93
CA VAL A 51 0.74 -21.48 -14.12
C VAL A 51 1.56 -21.37 -12.82
N GLY A 52 1.02 -21.81 -11.68
CA GLY A 52 1.66 -21.72 -10.37
C GLY A 52 1.70 -20.29 -9.79
N ALA A 53 2.21 -20.14 -8.57
CA ALA A 53 2.20 -18.86 -7.84
C ALA A 53 3.00 -17.75 -8.56
N ALA A 54 4.15 -18.09 -9.16
CA ALA A 54 4.97 -17.13 -9.90
C ALA A 54 4.32 -16.64 -11.20
N GLY A 55 3.46 -17.46 -11.82
CA GLY A 55 2.73 -17.09 -13.03
C GLY A 55 1.36 -16.44 -12.76
N ALA A 56 0.86 -16.54 -11.54
CA ALA A 56 -0.45 -16.04 -11.15
C ALA A 56 -0.35 -14.58 -10.70
N GLN A 57 -0.86 -13.65 -11.51
CA GLN A 57 -0.89 -12.23 -11.13
C GLN A 57 -2.08 -11.92 -10.22
N CYS A 58 -1.82 -11.21 -9.12
CA CYS A 58 -2.86 -10.77 -8.20
C CYS A 58 -3.89 -9.87 -8.90
N GLY A 59 -5.17 -10.26 -8.83
CA GLY A 59 -6.27 -9.55 -9.50
C GLY A 59 -6.50 -9.91 -10.97
N ALA A 60 -5.71 -10.82 -11.55
CA ALA A 60 -5.85 -11.23 -12.94
C ALA A 60 -6.52 -12.61 -13.14
N PHE A 61 -6.54 -13.46 -12.10
CA PHE A 61 -7.16 -14.78 -12.16
C PHE A 61 -8.56 -14.77 -11.56
N SER A 62 -9.42 -15.67 -12.04
CA SER A 62 -10.78 -15.86 -11.52
C SER A 62 -10.73 -16.79 -10.31
N SER A 63 -11.28 -16.35 -9.17
CA SER A 63 -11.31 -17.09 -7.91
C SER A 63 -12.70 -17.10 -7.29
N GLY A 64 -12.99 -18.13 -6.48
CA GLY A 64 -14.24 -18.21 -5.72
C GLY A 64 -14.40 -17.09 -4.69
N LYS A 65 -13.27 -16.52 -4.22
CA LYS A 65 -13.24 -15.33 -3.38
C LYS A 65 -12.69 -14.13 -4.17
N PRO A 66 -13.53 -13.15 -4.53
CA PRO A 66 -13.07 -11.98 -5.26
C PRO A 66 -12.16 -11.11 -4.38
N ILE A 67 -11.14 -10.52 -4.99
CA ILE A 67 -10.30 -9.51 -4.36
C ILE A 67 -11.12 -8.22 -4.19
N SER A 68 -10.95 -7.53 -3.07
CA SER A 68 -11.63 -6.27 -2.79
C SER A 68 -11.25 -5.20 -3.82
N GLN A 69 -12.18 -4.27 -4.09
CA GLN A 69 -11.95 -3.20 -5.05
C GLN A 69 -10.69 -2.36 -4.76
N PRO A 70 -10.37 -1.98 -3.49
CA PRO A 70 -9.14 -1.28 -3.17
C PRO A 70 -7.88 -2.05 -3.56
N CYS A 71 -7.88 -3.38 -3.38
CA CYS A 71 -6.76 -4.23 -3.74
C CYS A 71 -6.66 -4.46 -5.24
N ALA A 72 -7.79 -4.55 -5.94
CA ALA A 72 -7.79 -4.55 -7.40
C ALA A 72 -7.19 -3.26 -7.98
N GLU A 73 -7.48 -2.09 -7.37
CA GLU A 73 -6.86 -0.82 -7.77
C GLU A 73 -5.38 -0.74 -7.38
N TYR A 74 -5.01 -1.30 -6.24
CA TYR A 74 -3.62 -1.42 -5.80
C TYR A 74 -2.80 -2.25 -6.79
N PHE A 75 -3.24 -3.46 -7.15
CA PHE A 75 -2.53 -4.33 -8.10
C PHE A 75 -2.48 -3.78 -9.53
N LYS A 76 -3.41 -2.91 -9.93
CA LYS A 76 -3.31 -2.18 -11.20
C LYS A 76 -2.11 -1.21 -11.22
N LYS A 77 -1.73 -0.66 -10.07
CA LYS A 77 -0.60 0.27 -9.92
C LYS A 77 0.69 -0.46 -9.54
N HIS A 78 0.57 -1.55 -8.80
CA HIS A 78 1.65 -2.37 -8.27
C HIS A 78 1.46 -3.83 -8.71
N PRO A 79 1.70 -4.13 -10.01
CA PRO A 79 1.54 -5.48 -10.51
C PRO A 79 2.50 -6.42 -9.80
N GLN A 80 1.96 -7.49 -9.24
CA GLN A 80 2.71 -8.48 -8.47
C GLN A 80 2.05 -9.86 -8.64
N SER A 81 2.89 -10.89 -8.56
CA SER A 81 2.48 -12.28 -8.59
C SER A 81 2.11 -12.78 -7.20
N VAL A 82 1.44 -13.93 -7.14
CA VAL A 82 1.15 -14.60 -5.86
C VAL A 82 2.45 -14.96 -5.15
N ALA A 83 3.51 -15.31 -5.88
CA ALA A 83 4.82 -15.60 -5.30
C ALA A 83 5.51 -14.39 -4.66
N ASP A 84 5.18 -13.16 -5.09
CA ASP A 84 5.69 -11.94 -4.44
C ASP A 84 5.02 -11.68 -3.07
N CYS A 85 3.90 -12.36 -2.80
CA CYS A 85 3.14 -12.25 -1.57
C CYS A 85 3.42 -13.39 -0.57
N GLU A 86 4.13 -14.45 -0.97
CA GLU A 86 4.59 -15.57 -0.12
C GLU A 86 5.87 -15.22 0.65
#